data_AF-A0A7I8JZ68-F1
#
_entry.id   AF-A0A7I8JZ68-F1
#
_cell.length_a   1.000
_cell.length_b   1.000
_cell.length_c   1.000
_cell.angle_alpha   90.00
_cell.angle_beta   90.00
_cell.angle_gamma   90.00
#
_symmetry.space_group_name_H-M   'P 1'
#
loop_
_entity.id
_entity.type
_entity.pdbx_description
1 polymer ?
#
loop_
_entity_poly.entity_id
_entity_poly.type
_entity_poly.pdbx_seq_one_letter_code
_entity_poly.pdbx_strand_id
1 'polypeptide(L)'
;MSMVGAEKGRPSSSSSVAVASSSSPQLDPLLKDLSEKKQSFRRSVVSLAAELKDVRNRLATQEESVARETLNRQLAERKAKNMEEEISLLQRSLQEKDGELQASASSAELHQKELEKLRNELSLTQAAAEASAVSSESAEIQCLVLLRELDEKNLSLKEHEDRVNRLGEQLALLQKDLQAREISQNELKGEVKRIEKEMMQAVADAGANKEFELQRFLEGVSPKNFENLNKHMSEKDEEICRLRDEIRFISAHWKHKTKELENQLEKHRRADQELKKRVVKLEFCLQETRSQTRKLQRMGEKREKDLKDLRDQLALKERNEGGHEKPNFWESSGFKMVVSMSMLVLVVFAKR
;
A
#
# COMPACT_ATOMS: atom_id res chain seq x y z
N MET A 1 -65.86 -48.39 2.45
CA MET A 1 -67.16 -48.09 3.12
C MET A 1 -68.25 -48.42 2.11
N SER A 2 -68.66 -49.69 2.10
CA SER A 2 -69.88 -50.21 2.75
C SER A 2 -71.12 -49.90 1.89
N MET A 3 -71.52 -50.76 0.94
CA MET A 3 -72.25 -52.03 1.04
C MET A 3 -73.73 -51.93 1.45
N VAL A 4 -74.52 -52.80 0.79
CA VAL A 4 -75.90 -53.28 1.05
C VAL A 4 -77.00 -52.38 0.47
N GLY A 5 -77.85 -52.81 -0.47
CA GLY A 5 -78.64 -54.06 -0.57
C GLY A 5 -80.09 -53.71 -0.16
N ALA A 6 -81.19 -54.19 -0.73
CA ALA A 6 -81.48 -55.43 -1.43
C ALA A 6 -82.90 -55.39 -2.07
N GLU A 7 -83.09 -56.25 -3.10
CA GLU A 7 -84.29 -57.08 -3.42
C GLU A 7 -85.70 -56.44 -3.58
N LYS A 8 -86.67 -56.95 -4.37
CA LYS A 8 -86.92 -58.22 -5.07
C LYS A 8 -88.15 -58.02 -6.00
N GLY A 9 -88.27 -58.83 -7.07
CA GLY A 9 -89.59 -59.12 -7.67
C GLY A 9 -89.61 -59.45 -9.17
N ARG A 10 -89.19 -60.67 -9.54
CA ARG A 10 -89.62 -61.41 -10.76
C ARG A 10 -90.80 -62.33 -10.35
N PRO A 11 -91.64 -62.93 -11.23
CA PRO A 11 -91.26 -63.63 -12.48
C PRO A 11 -92.21 -63.39 -13.69
N SER A 12 -91.73 -63.53 -14.93
CA SER A 12 -91.88 -64.70 -15.84
C SER A 12 -93.31 -65.18 -16.08
N SER A 13 -93.73 -65.17 -17.35
CA SER A 13 -94.52 -66.24 -17.98
C SER A 13 -94.54 -66.04 -19.50
N SER A 14 -93.68 -66.80 -20.18
CA SER A 14 -93.81 -67.20 -21.56
C SER A 14 -94.97 -68.19 -21.71
N SER A 15 -95.89 -67.95 -22.63
CA SER A 15 -96.82 -68.96 -23.14
C SER A 15 -97.01 -68.78 -24.63
N SER A 16 -96.37 -69.66 -25.36
CA SER A 16 -96.50 -69.95 -26.77
C SER A 16 -97.83 -70.60 -27.11
N VAL A 17 -98.41 -70.16 -28.23
CA VAL A 17 -99.23 -70.92 -29.20
C VAL A 17 -100.54 -71.52 -28.68
N ALA A 18 -101.65 -70.92 -29.11
CA ALA A 18 -102.81 -71.65 -29.56
C ALA A 18 -103.43 -70.91 -30.77
N VAL A 19 -103.35 -71.57 -31.91
CA VAL A 19 -103.96 -71.21 -33.19
C VAL A 19 -105.48 -71.17 -33.00
N ALA A 20 -106.07 -69.98 -33.17
CA ALA A 20 -107.49 -69.83 -33.45
C ALA A 20 -107.65 -69.34 -34.89
N SER A 21 -107.64 -70.32 -35.80
CA SER A 21 -108.16 -70.19 -37.15
C SER A 21 -109.68 -69.98 -37.07
N SER A 22 -110.12 -68.72 -37.12
CA SER A 22 -111.50 -68.38 -37.41
C SER A 22 -111.53 -67.41 -38.60
N SER A 23 -111.62 -68.02 -39.78
CA SER A 23 -112.28 -67.49 -40.97
C SER A 23 -112.22 -65.97 -41.15
N SER A 24 -111.23 -65.51 -41.91
CA SER A 24 -111.33 -64.24 -42.62
C SER A 24 -112.60 -64.28 -43.48
N PRO A 25 -113.62 -63.43 -43.23
CA PRO A 25 -114.52 -63.10 -44.33
C PRO A 25 -113.63 -62.43 -45.36
N GLN A 26 -113.68 -62.94 -46.59
CA GLN A 26 -112.97 -62.43 -47.74
C GLN A 26 -113.38 -60.97 -47.95
N LEU A 27 -112.71 -60.08 -47.23
CA LEU A 27 -112.88 -58.64 -47.32
C LEU A 27 -112.33 -58.21 -48.68
N ASP A 28 -113.16 -57.45 -49.39
CA ASP A 28 -112.87 -56.75 -50.63
C ASP A 28 -111.41 -56.23 -50.65
N PRO A 29 -110.58 -56.52 -51.67
CA PRO A 29 -109.17 -56.12 -51.73
C PRO A 29 -108.90 -54.64 -51.40
N LEU A 30 -109.86 -53.75 -51.68
CA LEU A 30 -109.80 -52.33 -51.36
C LEU A 30 -109.92 -52.02 -49.86
N LEU A 31 -110.68 -52.81 -49.09
CA LEU A 31 -110.87 -52.62 -47.65
C LEU A 31 -109.66 -53.10 -46.84
N LYS A 32 -108.97 -54.15 -47.33
CA LYS A 32 -107.73 -54.65 -46.72
C LYS A 32 -106.61 -53.61 -46.85
N ASP A 33 -106.43 -53.02 -48.03
CA ASP A 33 -105.45 -51.95 -48.28
C ASP A 33 -105.74 -50.69 -47.42
N LEU A 34 -107.01 -50.32 -47.25
CA LEU A 34 -107.40 -49.24 -46.34
C LEU A 34 -107.07 -49.54 -44.87
N SER A 35 -107.26 -50.78 -44.43
CA SER A 35 -106.92 -51.20 -43.06
C SER A 35 -105.40 -51.22 -42.81
N GLU A 36 -104.62 -51.66 -43.81
CA GLU A 36 -103.16 -51.67 -43.78
C GLU A 36 -102.58 -50.25 -43.81
N LYS A 37 -103.12 -49.35 -44.65
CA LYS A 37 -102.79 -47.91 -44.67
C LYS A 37 -103.16 -47.21 -43.36
N LYS A 38 -104.31 -47.52 -42.77
CA LYS A 38 -104.71 -47.00 -41.45
C LYS A 38 -103.75 -47.46 -40.35
N GLN A 39 -103.34 -48.73 -40.39
CA GLN A 39 -102.41 -49.28 -39.41
C GLN A 39 -100.99 -48.77 -39.60
N SER A 40 -100.53 -48.58 -40.84
CA SER A 40 -99.22 -47.99 -41.15
C SER A 40 -99.18 -46.52 -40.76
N PHE A 41 -100.24 -45.75 -41.03
CA PHE A 41 -100.37 -44.37 -40.57
C PHE A 41 -100.34 -44.29 -39.04
N ARG A 42 -101.08 -45.15 -38.33
CA ARG A 42 -101.01 -45.22 -36.86
C ARG A 42 -99.59 -45.51 -36.37
N ARG A 43 -98.88 -46.47 -36.98
CA ARG A 43 -97.47 -46.76 -36.66
C ARG A 43 -96.57 -45.56 -36.94
N SER A 44 -96.78 -44.86 -38.05
CA SER A 44 -96.02 -43.66 -38.43
C SER A 44 -96.26 -42.50 -37.46
N VAL A 45 -97.51 -42.28 -37.03
CA VAL A 45 -97.85 -41.24 -36.04
C VAL A 45 -97.23 -41.57 -34.68
N VAL A 46 -97.24 -42.84 -34.27
CA VAL A 46 -96.57 -43.28 -33.04
C VAL A 46 -95.04 -43.13 -33.14
N SER A 47 -94.43 -43.45 -34.29
CA SER A 47 -92.99 -43.21 -34.54
C SER A 47 -92.65 -41.73 -34.46
N LEU A 48 -93.42 -40.89 -35.14
CA LEU A 48 -93.23 -39.44 -35.15
C LEU A 48 -93.39 -38.84 -33.74
N ALA A 49 -94.36 -39.31 -32.95
CA ALA A 49 -94.52 -38.88 -31.56
C ALA A 49 -93.32 -39.30 -30.68
N ALA A 50 -92.76 -40.48 -30.91
CA ALA A 50 -91.55 -40.94 -30.22
C ALA A 50 -90.31 -40.12 -30.63
N GLU A 51 -90.14 -39.82 -31.91
CA GLU A 51 -89.07 -38.96 -32.44
C GLU A 51 -89.18 -37.52 -31.91
N LEU A 52 -90.37 -36.92 -31.90
CA LEU A 52 -90.60 -35.59 -31.32
C LEU A 52 -90.28 -35.56 -29.82
N LYS A 53 -90.64 -36.62 -29.09
CA LYS A 53 -90.28 -36.76 -27.66
C LYS A 53 -88.77 -36.89 -27.47
N ASP A 54 -88.09 -37.66 -28.32
CA ASP A 54 -86.63 -37.80 -28.27
C ASP A 54 -85.92 -36.48 -28.60
N VAL A 55 -86.32 -35.79 -29.66
CA VAL A 55 -85.79 -34.46 -30.02
C VAL A 55 -86.02 -33.46 -28.89
N ARG A 56 -87.20 -33.46 -28.26
CA ARG A 56 -87.48 -32.60 -27.11
C ARG A 56 -86.58 -32.92 -25.91
N ASN A 57 -86.34 -34.19 -25.62
CA ASN A 57 -85.43 -34.59 -24.54
C ASN A 57 -84.00 -34.17 -24.85
N ARG A 58 -83.53 -34.36 -26.09
CA ARG A 58 -82.19 -33.91 -26.53
C ARG A 58 -82.06 -32.39 -26.43
N LEU A 59 -83.07 -31.64 -26.87
CA LEU A 59 -83.10 -30.19 -26.75
C LEU A 59 -82.99 -29.75 -25.28
N ALA A 60 -83.78 -30.36 -24.38
CA ALA A 60 -83.69 -30.07 -22.95
C ALA A 60 -82.30 -30.37 -22.36
N THR A 61 -81.69 -31.50 -22.72
CA THR A 61 -80.31 -31.82 -22.28
C THR A 61 -79.27 -30.85 -22.86
N GLN A 62 -79.47 -30.39 -24.09
CA GLN A 62 -78.61 -29.42 -24.74
C GLN A 62 -78.73 -28.06 -24.05
N GLU A 63 -79.94 -27.58 -23.79
CA GLU A 63 -80.21 -26.34 -23.03
C GLU A 63 -79.57 -26.38 -21.64
N GLU A 64 -79.71 -27.49 -20.92
CA GLU A 64 -79.06 -27.68 -19.61
C GLU A 64 -77.53 -27.66 -19.70
N SER A 65 -76.96 -28.29 -20.74
CA SER A 65 -75.51 -28.29 -20.97
C SER A 65 -74.96 -26.89 -21.28
N VAL A 66 -75.67 -26.12 -22.11
CA VAL A 66 -75.29 -24.74 -22.47
C VAL A 66 -75.40 -23.81 -21.25
N ALA A 67 -76.43 -23.98 -20.42
CA ALA A 67 -76.57 -23.21 -19.18
C ALA A 67 -75.41 -23.49 -18.21
N ARG A 68 -75.05 -24.76 -18.03
CA ARG A 68 -73.91 -25.17 -17.19
C ARG A 68 -72.58 -24.67 -17.73
N GLU A 69 -72.37 -24.76 -19.04
CA GLU A 69 -71.16 -24.23 -19.70
C GLU A 69 -71.06 -22.72 -19.54
N THR A 70 -72.16 -21.98 -19.69
CA THR A 70 -72.19 -20.52 -19.52
C THR A 70 -71.82 -20.11 -18.10
N LEU A 71 -72.33 -20.82 -17.09
CA LEU A 71 -71.97 -20.60 -15.68
C LEU A 71 -70.46 -20.87 -15.45
N ASN A 72 -69.95 -21.97 -15.98
CA ASN A 72 -68.53 -22.33 -15.86
C ASN A 72 -67.63 -21.29 -16.53
N ARG A 73 -68.01 -20.79 -17.72
CA ARG A 73 -67.31 -19.72 -18.41
C ARG A 73 -67.29 -18.44 -17.58
N GLN A 74 -68.43 -18.03 -17.02
CA GLN A 74 -68.49 -16.85 -16.15
C GLN A 74 -67.62 -16.99 -14.88
N LEU A 75 -67.55 -18.18 -14.29
CA LEU A 75 -66.68 -18.46 -13.15
C LEU A 75 -65.20 -18.36 -13.58
N ALA A 76 -64.84 -18.98 -14.69
CA ALA A 76 -63.48 -18.91 -15.24
C ALA A 76 -63.08 -17.47 -15.59
N GLU A 77 -63.97 -16.68 -16.19
CA GLU A 77 -63.75 -15.26 -16.49
C GLU A 77 -63.56 -14.42 -15.22
N ARG A 78 -64.37 -14.64 -14.18
CA ARG A 78 -64.17 -13.97 -12.88
C ARG A 78 -62.83 -14.34 -12.26
N LYS A 79 -62.44 -15.62 -12.31
CA LYS A 79 -61.14 -16.07 -11.81
C LYS A 79 -59.98 -15.46 -12.61
N ALA A 80 -60.08 -15.42 -13.93
CA ALA A 80 -59.07 -14.81 -14.80
C ALA A 80 -58.89 -13.31 -14.51
N LYS A 81 -60.00 -12.58 -14.34
CA LYS A 81 -59.97 -11.15 -13.96
C LYS A 81 -59.30 -10.92 -12.60
N ASN A 82 -59.65 -11.73 -11.60
CA ASN A 82 -59.00 -11.62 -10.28
C ASN A 82 -57.49 -11.87 -10.38
N MET A 83 -57.07 -12.88 -11.16
CA MET A 83 -55.64 -13.16 -11.37
C MET A 83 -54.95 -12.03 -12.14
N GLU A 84 -55.61 -11.40 -13.10
CA GLU A 84 -55.07 -10.24 -13.84
C GLU A 84 -54.86 -9.02 -12.92
N GLU A 85 -55.80 -8.78 -12.00
CA GLU A 85 -55.68 -7.73 -10.97
C GLU A 85 -54.51 -8.03 -10.01
N GLU A 86 -54.38 -9.27 -9.52
CA GLU A 86 -53.25 -9.68 -8.68
C GLU A 86 -51.91 -9.52 -9.40
N ILE A 87 -51.81 -9.93 -10.67
CA ILE A 87 -50.60 -9.73 -11.49
C ILE A 87 -50.28 -8.24 -11.62
N SER A 88 -51.29 -7.40 -11.85
CA SER A 88 -51.11 -5.95 -11.98
C SER A 88 -50.60 -5.31 -10.67
N LEU A 89 -51.10 -5.77 -9.52
CA LEU A 89 -50.64 -5.32 -8.20
C LEU A 89 -49.20 -5.77 -7.93
N LEU A 90 -48.89 -7.03 -8.23
CA LEU A 90 -47.54 -7.57 -8.06
C LEU A 90 -46.52 -6.86 -8.95
N GLN A 91 -46.88 -6.57 -10.21
CA GLN A 91 -46.02 -5.81 -11.12
C GLN A 91 -45.72 -4.41 -10.58
N ARG A 92 -46.72 -3.70 -10.03
CA ARG A 92 -46.52 -2.38 -9.44
C ARG A 92 -45.60 -2.44 -8.22
N SER A 93 -45.81 -3.42 -7.34
CA SER A 93 -44.97 -3.60 -6.15
C SER A 93 -43.53 -3.95 -6.53
N LEU A 94 -43.32 -4.78 -7.55
CA LEU A 94 -41.99 -5.10 -8.06
C LEU A 94 -41.28 -3.85 -8.60
N GLN A 95 -41.97 -3.04 -9.40
CA GLN A 95 -41.40 -1.81 -9.96
C GLN A 95 -41.02 -0.79 -8.86
N GLU A 96 -41.83 -0.66 -7.81
CA GLU A 96 -41.50 0.19 -6.66
C GLU A 96 -40.24 -0.33 -5.94
N LYS A 97 -40.15 -1.64 -5.71
CA LYS A 97 -38.98 -2.27 -5.08
C LYS A 97 -37.72 -2.13 -5.92
N ASP A 98 -37.82 -2.25 -7.24
CA ASP A 98 -36.71 -2.02 -8.16
C ASP A 98 -36.23 -0.55 -8.09
N GLY A 99 -37.16 0.40 -7.99
CA GLY A 99 -36.84 1.82 -7.77
C GLY A 99 -36.13 2.07 -6.43
N GLU A 100 -36.64 1.49 -5.34
CA GLU A 100 -36.01 1.55 -4.01
C GLU A 100 -34.58 0.96 -4.03
N LEU A 101 -34.41 -0.21 -4.67
CA LEU A 101 -33.11 -0.86 -4.81
C LEU A 101 -32.14 -0.02 -5.63
N GLN A 102 -32.60 0.58 -6.73
CA GLN A 102 -31.76 1.44 -7.57
C GLN A 102 -31.33 2.71 -6.81
N ALA A 103 -32.23 3.33 -6.05
CA ALA A 103 -31.90 4.46 -5.18
C ALA A 103 -30.88 4.06 -4.11
N SER A 104 -31.11 2.92 -3.43
CA SER A 104 -30.19 2.39 -2.43
C SER A 104 -28.80 2.06 -3.01
N ALA A 105 -28.76 1.43 -4.19
CA ALA A 105 -27.51 1.14 -4.90
C ALA A 105 -26.74 2.42 -5.23
N SER A 106 -27.42 3.45 -5.76
CA SER A 106 -26.76 4.73 -6.07
C SER A 106 -26.22 5.44 -4.82
N SER A 107 -26.94 5.36 -3.69
CA SER A 107 -26.47 5.89 -2.41
C SER A 107 -25.27 5.10 -1.87
N ALA A 108 -25.28 3.77 -1.99
CA ALA A 108 -24.16 2.93 -1.59
C ALA A 108 -22.90 3.22 -2.41
N GLU A 109 -23.04 3.44 -3.73
CA GLU A 109 -21.92 3.84 -4.59
C GLU A 109 -21.31 5.20 -4.18
N LEU A 110 -22.14 6.16 -3.76
CA LEU A 110 -21.65 7.45 -3.25
C LEU A 110 -20.83 7.27 -1.97
N HIS A 111 -21.35 6.51 -1.00
CA HIS A 111 -20.61 6.22 0.23
C HIS A 111 -19.32 5.45 -0.03
N GLN A 112 -19.31 4.53 -1.00
CA GLN A 112 -18.08 3.84 -1.39
C GLN A 112 -17.03 4.82 -1.91
N LYS A 113 -17.41 5.78 -2.77
CA LYS A 113 -16.50 6.81 -3.28
C LYS A 113 -15.96 7.70 -2.17
N GLU A 114 -16.80 8.07 -1.20
CA GLU A 114 -16.39 8.84 -0.02
C GLU A 114 -15.39 8.07 0.85
N LEU A 115 -15.64 6.78 1.08
CA LEU A 115 -14.71 5.91 1.81
C LEU A 115 -13.37 5.75 1.08
N GLU A 116 -13.39 5.60 -0.24
CA GLU A 116 -12.17 5.56 -1.06
C GLU A 116 -11.39 6.88 -0.95
N LYS A 117 -12.07 8.02 -1.00
CA LYS A 117 -11.45 9.34 -0.81
C LYS A 117 -10.80 9.45 0.58
N LEU A 118 -11.53 9.11 1.65
CA LEU A 118 -11.02 9.15 3.02
C LEU A 118 -9.83 8.21 3.21
N ARG A 119 -9.85 7.03 2.60
CA ARG A 119 -8.74 6.08 2.64
C ARG A 119 -7.49 6.66 1.96
N ASN A 120 -7.66 7.34 0.83
CA ASN A 120 -6.57 8.02 0.15
C ASN A 120 -5.99 9.15 1.00
N GLU A 121 -6.83 10.00 1.60
CA GLU A 121 -6.41 11.07 2.52
C GLU A 121 -5.67 10.52 3.75
N LEU A 122 -6.16 9.42 4.32
CA LEU A 122 -5.51 8.73 5.44
C LEU A 122 -4.12 8.21 5.03
N SER A 123 -4.00 7.61 3.84
CA SER A 123 -2.71 7.10 3.34
C SER A 123 -1.68 8.21 3.13
N LEU A 124 -2.11 9.37 2.62
CA LEU A 124 -1.24 10.54 2.46
C LEU A 124 -0.81 11.09 3.81
N THR A 125 -1.74 11.19 4.76
CA THR A 125 -1.46 11.68 6.12
C THR A 125 -0.50 10.74 6.85
N GLN A 126 -0.69 9.43 6.71
CA GLN A 126 0.21 8.43 7.28
C GLN A 126 1.62 8.55 6.71
N ALA A 127 1.76 8.65 5.39
CA ALA A 127 3.07 8.82 4.75
C ALA A 127 3.78 10.12 5.20
N ALA A 128 3.02 11.21 5.38
CA ALA A 128 3.56 12.47 5.89
C ALA A 128 4.00 12.35 7.36
N ALA A 129 3.20 11.67 8.20
CA ALA A 129 3.54 11.42 9.59
C ALA A 129 4.79 10.54 9.73
N GLU A 130 4.91 9.48 8.93
CA GLU A 130 6.09 8.61 8.89
C GLU A 130 7.34 9.37 8.44
N ALA A 131 7.25 10.19 7.39
CA ALA A 131 8.35 11.04 6.95
C ALA A 131 8.77 12.04 8.03
N SER A 132 7.81 12.63 8.76
CA SER A 132 8.08 13.54 9.86
C SER A 132 8.72 12.83 11.06
N ALA A 133 8.30 11.61 11.38
CA ALA A 133 8.89 10.80 12.43
C ALA A 133 10.36 10.49 12.13
N VAL A 134 10.66 10.00 10.92
CA VAL A 134 12.05 9.74 10.48
C VAL A 134 12.88 11.02 10.50
N SER A 135 12.32 12.16 10.09
CA SER A 135 13.01 13.45 10.17
C SER A 135 13.30 13.87 11.62
N SER A 136 12.37 13.63 12.54
CA SER A 136 12.54 13.93 13.96
C SER A 136 13.63 13.05 14.58
N GLU A 137 13.61 11.74 14.31
CA GLU A 137 14.63 10.79 14.77
C GLU A 137 16.02 11.17 14.24
N SER A 138 16.12 11.55 12.96
CA SER A 138 17.38 12.02 12.38
C SER A 138 17.88 13.31 13.06
N ALA A 139 16.99 14.25 13.37
CA ALA A 139 17.36 15.48 14.06
C ALA A 139 17.81 15.20 15.50
N GLU A 140 17.13 14.29 16.21
CA GLU A 140 17.51 13.86 17.55
C GLU A 140 18.91 13.22 17.57
N ILE A 141 19.20 12.33 16.62
CA ILE A 141 20.53 11.74 16.47
C ILE A 141 21.60 12.81 16.23
N GLN A 142 21.32 13.81 15.39
CA GLN A 142 22.25 14.92 15.15
C GLN A 142 22.49 15.75 16.42
N CYS A 143 21.43 16.06 17.18
CA CYS A 143 21.54 16.75 18.47
C CYS A 143 22.40 15.96 19.48
N LEU A 144 22.22 14.63 19.53
CA LEU A 144 23.03 13.76 20.40
C LEU A 144 24.51 13.75 20.00
N VAL A 145 24.82 13.80 18.70
CA VAL A 145 26.21 13.90 18.22
C VAL A 145 26.82 15.24 18.64
N LEU A 146 26.12 16.35 18.40
CA LEU A 146 26.59 17.68 18.77
C LEU A 146 26.78 17.83 20.28
N LEU A 147 25.92 17.20 21.10
CA LEU A 147 26.06 17.20 22.55
C LEU A 147 27.37 16.52 22.99
N ARG A 148 27.71 15.37 22.39
CA ARG A 148 28.97 14.68 22.69
C ARG A 148 30.19 15.50 22.29
N GLU A 149 30.15 16.12 21.11
CA GLU A 149 31.23 17.01 20.67
C GLU A 149 31.40 18.20 21.62
N LEU A 150 30.30 18.78 22.10
CA LEU A 150 30.33 19.86 23.08
C LEU A 150 30.97 19.41 24.40
N ASP A 151 30.63 18.23 24.89
CA ASP A 151 31.22 17.66 26.10
C ASP A 151 32.74 17.43 25.96
N GLU A 152 33.18 16.88 24.83
CA GLU A 152 34.60 16.70 24.51
C GLU A 152 35.35 18.05 24.47
N LYS A 153 34.74 19.07 23.85
CA LYS A 153 35.32 20.42 23.80
C LYS A 153 35.38 21.07 25.18
N ASN A 154 34.35 20.89 26.01
CA ASN A 154 34.35 21.39 27.39
C ASN A 154 35.48 20.74 28.22
N LEU A 155 35.69 19.43 28.07
CA LEU A 155 36.81 18.73 28.73
C LEU A 155 38.17 19.29 28.27
N SER A 156 38.36 19.44 26.95
CA SER A 156 39.59 20.00 26.39
C SER A 156 39.83 21.44 26.87
N LEU A 157 38.78 22.26 26.95
CA LEU A 157 38.87 23.63 27.43
C LEU A 157 39.31 23.68 28.89
N LYS A 158 38.78 22.80 29.74
CA LYS A 158 39.18 22.68 31.14
C LYS A 158 40.66 22.27 31.29
N GLU A 159 41.13 21.33 30.48
CA GLU A 159 42.56 20.99 30.45
C GLU A 159 43.46 22.15 30.00
N HIS A 160 42.98 22.98 29.08
CA HIS A 160 43.68 24.19 28.67
C HIS A 160 43.70 25.24 29.77
N GLU A 161 42.58 25.46 30.46
CA GLU A 161 42.50 26.33 31.64
C GLU A 161 43.48 25.90 32.72
N ASP A 162 43.53 24.61 33.07
CA ASP A 162 44.48 24.06 34.04
C ASP A 162 45.94 24.28 33.63
N ARG A 163 46.25 24.13 32.33
CA ARG A 163 47.60 24.41 31.80
C ARG A 163 47.96 25.88 31.90
N VAL A 164 47.04 26.78 31.58
CA VAL A 164 47.24 28.22 31.68
C VAL A 164 47.46 28.63 33.15
N ASN A 165 46.68 28.08 34.07
CA ASN A 165 46.84 28.33 35.50
C ASN A 165 48.23 27.92 35.99
N ARG A 166 48.71 26.72 35.62
CA ARG A 166 50.08 26.26 35.95
C ARG A 166 51.17 27.17 35.37
N LEU A 167 51.01 27.63 34.13
CA LEU A 167 51.95 28.58 33.52
C LEU A 167 51.93 29.93 34.24
N GLY A 168 50.75 30.39 34.68
CA GLY A 168 50.60 31.59 35.49
C GLY A 168 51.35 31.48 36.83
N GLU A 169 51.26 30.34 37.51
CA GLU A 169 52.03 30.06 38.73
C GLU A 169 53.55 30.08 38.47
N GLN A 170 54.01 29.46 37.38
CA GLN A 170 55.43 29.48 37.00
C GLN A 170 55.93 30.90 36.71
N LEU A 171 55.15 31.71 35.99
CA LEU A 171 55.48 33.10 35.73
C LEU A 171 55.58 33.91 37.03
N ALA A 172 54.67 33.69 37.98
CA ALA A 172 54.71 34.37 39.27
C ALA A 172 55.97 34.02 40.07
N LEU A 173 56.42 32.75 40.04
CA LEU A 173 57.68 32.32 40.65
C LEU A 173 58.88 33.00 39.98
N LEU A 174 58.97 32.94 38.65
CA LEU A 174 60.05 33.58 37.89
C LEU A 174 60.13 35.08 38.14
N GLN A 175 58.98 35.75 38.29
CA GLN A 175 58.95 37.18 38.56
C GLN A 175 59.48 37.52 39.95
N LYS A 176 59.20 36.69 40.97
CA LYS A 176 59.80 36.83 42.31
C LYS A 176 61.32 36.62 42.27
N ASP A 177 61.78 35.61 41.55
CA ASP A 177 63.22 35.34 41.38
C ASP A 177 63.93 36.51 40.67
N LEU A 178 63.29 37.10 39.66
CA LEU A 178 63.83 38.25 38.93
C LEU A 178 63.95 39.47 39.84
N GLN A 179 62.92 39.77 40.65
CA GLN A 179 62.97 40.84 41.65
C GLN A 179 64.08 40.61 42.69
N ALA A 180 64.23 39.38 43.19
CA ALA A 180 65.30 39.04 44.13
C ALA A 180 66.70 39.27 43.51
N ARG A 181 66.89 38.87 42.24
CA ARG A 181 68.13 39.15 41.50
C ARG A 181 68.37 40.65 41.33
N GLU A 182 67.35 41.43 41.00
CA GLU A 182 67.47 42.87 40.85
C GLU A 182 67.90 43.57 42.15
N ILE A 183 67.34 43.15 43.29
CA ILE A 183 67.75 43.64 44.61
C ILE A 183 69.23 43.31 44.86
N SER A 184 69.62 42.04 44.68
CA SER A 184 71.01 41.60 44.89
C SER A 184 72.01 42.32 43.96
N GLN A 185 71.61 42.60 42.72
CA GLN A 185 72.44 43.33 41.76
C GLN A 185 72.63 44.79 42.17
N ASN A 186 71.59 45.43 42.70
CA ASN A 186 71.66 46.81 43.19
C ASN A 186 72.55 46.91 44.44
N GLU A 187 72.46 45.95 45.35
CA GLU A 187 73.35 45.84 46.52
C GLU A 187 74.81 45.68 46.08
N LEU A 188 75.08 44.72 45.19
CA LEU A 188 76.41 44.50 44.64
C LEU A 188 76.95 45.75 43.94
N LYS A 189 76.13 46.45 43.16
CA LYS A 189 76.53 47.72 42.50
C LYS A 189 76.87 48.80 43.54
N GLY A 190 76.16 48.85 44.66
CA GLY A 190 76.47 49.74 45.79
C GLY A 190 77.80 49.39 46.45
N GLU A 191 78.05 48.10 46.68
CA GLU A 191 79.32 47.58 47.21
C GLU A 191 80.50 47.86 46.29
N VAL A 192 80.37 47.59 44.99
CA VAL A 192 81.41 47.87 44.00
C VAL A 192 81.76 49.35 44.01
N LYS A 193 80.78 50.26 44.00
CA LYS A 193 81.04 51.71 44.07
C LYS A 193 81.73 52.13 45.38
N ARG A 194 81.45 51.44 46.48
CA ARG A 194 82.10 51.70 47.78
C ARG A 194 83.56 51.27 47.74
N ILE A 195 83.81 50.04 47.29
CA ILE A 195 85.16 49.49 47.11
C ILE A 195 85.94 50.34 46.11
N GLU A 196 85.32 50.77 45.01
CA GLU A 196 85.96 51.65 44.02
C GLU A 196 86.41 52.98 44.64
N LYS A 197 85.60 53.59 45.51
CA LYS A 197 86.01 54.79 46.27
C LYS A 197 87.14 54.49 47.25
N GLU A 198 87.04 53.39 47.99
CA GLU A 198 88.09 52.95 48.92
C GLU A 198 89.42 52.69 48.19
N MET A 199 89.36 52.03 47.02
CA MET A 199 90.50 51.82 46.13
C MET A 199 91.04 53.13 45.58
N MET A 200 90.19 54.01 45.06
CA MET A 200 90.62 55.31 44.52
C MET A 200 91.31 56.16 45.60
N GLN A 201 90.80 56.13 46.84
CA GLN A 201 91.44 56.75 47.99
C GLN A 201 92.79 56.09 48.30
N ALA A 202 92.84 54.77 48.41
CA ALA A 202 94.08 54.03 48.66
C ALA A 202 95.12 54.22 47.54
N VAL A 203 94.68 54.36 46.28
CA VAL A 203 95.52 54.66 45.11
C VAL A 203 95.96 56.12 45.11
N ALA A 204 95.14 57.08 45.54
CA ALA A 204 95.58 58.46 45.73
C ALA A 204 96.62 58.56 46.86
N ASP A 205 96.39 57.83 47.97
CA ASP A 205 97.32 57.71 49.09
C ASP A 205 98.63 56.99 48.68
N ALA A 206 98.55 55.98 47.81
CA ALA A 206 99.70 55.27 47.24
C ALA A 206 100.39 56.02 46.08
N GLY A 207 99.64 56.83 45.33
CA GLY A 207 100.10 57.66 44.21
C GLY A 207 100.90 58.87 44.66
N ALA A 208 100.71 59.31 45.90
CA ALA A 208 101.69 60.15 46.59
C ALA A 208 103.05 59.44 46.81
N ASN A 209 103.17 58.14 46.50
CA ASN A 209 104.29 57.31 46.95
C ASN A 209 104.75 56.18 45.99
N LYS A 210 104.54 56.22 44.66
CA LYS A 210 105.38 55.56 43.61
C LYS A 210 104.67 55.39 42.25
N GLU A 211 105.19 56.06 41.24
CA GLU A 211 104.93 55.85 39.80
C GLU A 211 105.64 54.60 39.22
N PHE A 212 106.19 53.73 40.08
CA PHE A 212 107.07 52.61 39.71
C PHE A 212 106.36 51.24 39.56
N GLU A 213 105.08 51.12 39.93
CA GLU A 213 104.39 49.80 39.95
C GLU A 213 103.50 49.52 38.73
N LEU A 214 103.13 50.56 37.95
CA LEU A 214 102.35 50.39 36.71
C LEU A 214 103.11 49.60 35.63
N GLN A 215 104.44 49.65 35.65
CA GLN A 215 105.30 48.87 34.75
C GLN A 215 105.40 47.38 35.16
N ARG A 216 105.03 47.03 36.40
CA ARG A 216 105.11 45.66 36.94
C ARG A 216 103.82 44.84 36.74
N PHE A 217 102.66 45.50 36.64
CA PHE A 217 101.39 44.82 36.41
C PHE A 217 101.16 44.41 34.95
N LEU A 218 101.76 45.12 33.99
CA LEU A 218 101.74 44.73 32.58
C LEU A 218 102.55 43.43 32.30
N GLU A 219 103.53 43.11 33.15
CA GLU A 219 104.25 41.83 33.15
C GLU A 219 103.52 40.71 33.92
N GLY A 220 102.50 41.05 34.70
CA GLY A 220 101.81 40.15 35.64
C GLY A 220 100.55 39.46 35.12
N VAL A 221 100.13 39.71 33.88
CA VAL A 221 99.00 38.99 33.28
C VAL A 221 99.45 37.56 32.94
N SER A 222 99.32 36.67 33.94
CA SER A 222 99.75 35.29 33.86
C SER A 222 99.07 34.55 32.69
N PRO A 223 99.82 33.78 31.87
CA PRO A 223 99.31 32.96 30.78
C PRO A 223 98.15 32.02 31.19
N LYS A 224 98.08 31.64 32.48
CA LYS A 224 97.00 30.83 33.06
C LYS A 224 95.61 31.46 32.94
N ASN A 225 95.49 32.78 32.99
CA ASN A 225 94.18 33.44 32.81
C ASN A 225 93.72 33.39 31.34
N PHE A 226 94.66 33.48 30.40
CA PHE A 226 94.37 33.29 28.97
C PHE A 226 94.05 31.83 28.65
N GLU A 227 94.74 30.86 29.25
CA GLU A 227 94.42 29.42 29.10
C GLU A 227 93.03 29.07 29.66
N ASN A 228 92.67 29.59 30.84
CA ASN A 228 91.35 29.37 31.42
C ASN A 228 90.23 30.01 30.59
N LEU A 229 90.47 31.21 30.06
CA LEU A 229 89.52 31.88 29.16
C LEU A 229 89.38 31.10 27.85
N ASN A 230 90.49 30.64 27.27
CA ASN A 230 90.46 29.84 26.04
C ASN A 230 89.75 28.50 26.22
N LYS A 231 89.93 27.85 27.39
CA LYS A 231 89.20 26.63 27.75
C LYS A 231 87.69 26.89 27.84
N HIS A 232 87.27 27.97 28.51
CA HIS A 232 85.86 28.32 28.63
C HIS A 232 85.23 28.65 27.27
N MET A 233 85.95 29.34 26.39
CA MET A 233 85.51 29.61 25.03
C MET A 233 85.34 28.31 24.23
N SER A 234 86.26 27.36 24.35
CA SER A 234 86.16 26.04 23.70
C SER A 234 84.94 25.24 24.20
N GLU A 235 84.66 25.25 25.50
CA GLU A 235 83.47 24.58 26.08
C GLU A 235 82.16 25.20 25.55
N LYS A 236 82.15 26.53 25.35
CA LYS A 236 81.01 27.23 24.76
C LYS A 236 80.83 26.91 23.27
N ASP A 237 81.92 26.79 22.52
CA ASP A 237 81.86 26.38 21.10
C ASP A 237 81.33 24.95 20.94
N GLU A 238 81.69 24.02 21.83
CA GLU A 238 81.12 22.68 21.86
C GLU A 238 79.62 22.69 22.18
N GLU A 239 79.20 23.50 23.15
CA GLU A 239 77.78 23.67 23.51
C GLU A 239 76.97 24.24 22.34
N ILE A 240 77.51 25.24 21.63
CA ILE A 240 76.90 25.79 20.42
C ILE A 240 76.80 24.72 19.32
N CYS A 241 77.81 23.85 19.17
CA CYS A 241 77.75 22.76 18.20
C CYS A 241 76.64 21.75 18.52
N ARG A 242 76.50 21.34 19.79
CA ARG A 242 75.43 20.44 20.23
C ARG A 242 74.03 21.02 19.97
N LEU A 243 73.81 22.28 20.33
CA LEU A 243 72.54 22.96 20.07
C LEU A 243 72.23 23.03 18.56
N ARG A 244 73.25 23.23 17.72
CA ARG A 244 73.10 23.25 16.26
C ARG A 244 72.71 21.88 15.69
N ASP A 245 73.21 20.80 16.26
CA ASP A 245 72.83 19.44 15.90
C ASP A 245 71.40 19.12 16.34
N GLU A 246 71.02 19.52 17.55
CA GLU A 246 69.67 19.32 18.09
C GLU A 246 68.62 20.10 17.30
N ILE A 247 68.89 21.36 16.93
CA ILE A 247 68.04 22.14 16.01
C ILE A 247 67.90 21.42 14.67
N ARG A 248 68.99 20.86 14.11
CA ARG A 248 68.93 20.09 12.85
C ARG A 248 68.07 18.84 12.99
N PHE A 249 68.21 18.10 14.09
CA PHE A 249 67.40 16.92 14.36
C PHE A 249 65.91 17.25 14.48
N ILE A 250 65.56 18.25 15.30
CA ILE A 250 64.18 18.72 15.48
C ILE A 250 63.61 19.23 14.16
N SER A 251 64.37 19.99 13.38
CA SER A 251 63.95 20.48 12.06
C SER A 251 63.64 19.34 11.08
N ALA A 252 64.47 18.30 11.07
CA ALA A 252 64.25 17.11 10.26
C ALA A 252 62.99 16.34 10.70
N HIS A 253 62.79 16.19 12.01
CA HIS A 253 61.60 15.57 12.58
C HIS A 253 60.32 16.33 12.17
N TRP A 254 60.30 17.66 12.33
CA TRP A 254 59.15 18.47 11.93
C TRP A 254 58.89 18.39 10.43
N LYS A 255 59.93 18.45 9.59
CA LYS A 255 59.79 18.29 8.13
C LYS A 255 59.20 16.93 7.75
N HIS A 256 59.57 15.86 8.45
CA HIS A 256 59.00 14.54 8.24
C HIS A 256 57.55 14.48 8.69
N LYS A 257 57.24 15.05 9.87
CA LYS A 257 55.87 15.11 10.40
C LYS A 257 54.93 15.89 9.48
N THR A 258 55.39 17.00 8.91
CA THR A 258 54.62 17.78 7.91
C THR A 258 54.29 16.93 6.68
N LYS A 259 55.28 16.23 6.10
CA LYS A 259 55.07 15.35 4.95
C LYS A 259 54.09 14.21 5.23
N GLU A 260 54.14 13.62 6.43
CA GLU A 260 53.20 12.58 6.82
C GLU A 260 51.76 13.10 6.86
N LEU A 261 51.53 14.27 7.45
CA LEU A 261 50.21 14.90 7.48
C LEU A 261 49.70 15.27 6.08
N GLU A 262 50.56 15.80 5.21
CA GLU A 262 50.24 16.09 3.81
C GLU A 262 49.81 14.82 3.06
N ASN A 263 50.53 13.70 3.26
CA ASN A 263 50.19 12.42 2.65
C ASN A 263 48.83 11.89 3.14
N GLN A 264 48.51 12.05 4.42
CA GLN A 264 47.21 11.67 4.97
C GLN A 264 46.08 12.51 4.36
N LEU A 265 46.28 13.82 4.24
CA LEU A 265 45.31 14.73 3.64
C LEU A 265 45.04 14.39 2.16
N GLU A 266 46.09 14.05 1.41
CA GLU A 266 45.95 13.62 0.02
C GLU A 266 45.24 12.26 -0.11
N LYS A 267 45.44 11.32 0.83
CA LYS A 267 44.67 10.07 0.88
C LYS A 267 43.18 10.34 1.11
N HIS A 268 42.84 11.19 2.08
CA HIS A 268 41.44 11.60 2.33
C HIS A 268 40.82 12.25 1.10
N ARG A 269 41.53 13.17 0.46
CA ARG A 269 41.08 13.83 -0.76
C ARG A 269 40.76 12.85 -1.89
N ARG A 270 41.55 11.79 -2.07
CA ARG A 270 41.28 10.73 -3.07
C ARG A 270 40.05 9.90 -2.70
N ALA A 271 39.93 9.49 -1.44
CA ALA A 271 38.76 8.76 -0.96
C ALA A 271 37.46 9.57 -1.17
N ASP A 272 37.49 10.87 -0.88
CA ASP A 272 36.36 11.78 -1.13
C ASP A 272 35.99 11.88 -2.61
N GLN A 273 36.99 11.92 -3.51
CA GLN A 273 36.72 11.92 -4.95
C GLN A 273 36.11 10.61 -5.42
N GLU A 274 36.54 9.46 -4.90
CA GLU A 274 35.92 8.18 -5.20
C GLU A 274 34.49 8.10 -4.67
N LEU A 275 34.26 8.58 -3.45
CA LEU A 275 32.93 8.63 -2.86
C LEU A 275 32.00 9.53 -3.69
N LYS A 276 32.45 10.72 -4.09
CA LYS A 276 31.72 11.61 -5.01
C LYS A 276 31.36 10.90 -6.32
N LYS A 277 32.30 10.16 -6.92
CA LYS A 277 32.02 9.38 -8.14
C LYS A 277 30.93 8.32 -7.91
N ARG A 278 30.94 7.64 -6.75
CA ARG A 278 29.91 6.64 -6.40
C ARG A 278 28.55 7.29 -6.16
N VAL A 279 28.52 8.44 -5.47
CA VAL A 279 27.30 9.22 -5.25
C VAL A 279 26.65 9.61 -6.58
N VAL A 280 27.42 10.19 -7.52
CA VAL A 280 26.90 10.56 -8.84
C VAL A 280 26.36 9.35 -9.61
N LYS A 281 27.03 8.18 -9.53
CA LYS A 281 26.51 6.95 -10.13
C LYS A 281 25.18 6.51 -9.51
N LEU A 282 25.06 6.57 -8.19
CA LEU A 282 23.83 6.21 -7.49
C LEU A 282 22.69 7.17 -7.79
N GLU A 283 22.97 8.48 -7.86
CA GLU A 283 21.99 9.50 -8.29
C GLU A 283 21.46 9.22 -9.69
N PHE A 284 22.35 8.85 -10.63
CA PHE A 284 21.96 8.45 -11.97
C PHE A 284 21.05 7.21 -11.97
N CYS A 285 21.44 6.13 -11.30
CA CYS A 285 20.64 4.91 -11.19
C CYS A 285 19.27 5.17 -10.53
N LEU A 286 19.22 6.05 -9.53
CA LEU A 286 18.00 6.43 -8.86
C LEU A 286 17.09 7.25 -9.77
N GLN A 287 17.65 8.19 -10.54
CA GLN A 287 16.92 8.95 -11.54
C GLN A 287 16.37 8.05 -12.65
N GLU A 288 17.15 7.08 -13.12
CA GLU A 288 16.72 6.08 -14.09
C GLU A 288 15.56 5.24 -13.54
N THR A 289 15.68 4.74 -12.31
CA THR A 289 14.62 3.97 -11.63
C THR A 289 13.33 4.80 -11.52
N ARG A 290 13.43 6.06 -11.09
CA ARG A 290 12.28 6.99 -11.06
C ARG A 290 11.65 7.16 -12.45
N SER A 291 12.45 7.24 -13.50
CA SER A 291 11.95 7.35 -14.88
C SER A 291 11.20 6.09 -15.32
N GLN A 292 11.71 4.91 -14.95
CA GLN A 292 11.06 3.63 -15.23
C GLN A 292 9.75 3.48 -14.46
N THR A 293 9.71 3.85 -13.18
CA THR A 293 8.48 3.87 -12.37
C THR A 293 7.41 4.75 -13.01
N ARG A 294 7.75 5.95 -13.49
CA ARG A 294 6.80 6.81 -14.22
C ARG A 294 6.29 6.18 -15.51
N LYS A 295 7.13 5.45 -16.25
CA LYS A 295 6.69 4.72 -17.46
C LYS A 295 5.72 3.60 -17.10
N LEU A 296 6.04 2.81 -16.07
CA LEU A 296 5.17 1.74 -15.59
C LEU A 296 3.83 2.27 -15.09
N GLN A 297 3.83 3.41 -14.38
CA GLN A 297 2.62 4.08 -13.93
C GLN A 297 1.72 4.46 -15.11
N ARG A 298 2.27 5.11 -16.15
CA ARG A 298 1.50 5.43 -17.38
C ARG A 298 0.97 4.19 -18.10
N MET A 299 1.74 3.10 -18.13
CA MET A 299 1.25 1.83 -18.70
C MET A 299 0.20 1.17 -17.82
N GLY A 300 0.25 1.36 -16.50
CA GLY A 300 -0.80 0.98 -15.56
C GLY A 300 -2.09 1.74 -15.84
N GLU A 301 -2.01 3.08 -15.89
CA GLU A 301 -3.15 3.97 -16.17
C GLU A 301 -3.81 3.66 -17.52
N LYS A 302 -3.02 3.39 -18.57
CA LYS A 302 -3.57 2.97 -19.88
C LYS A 302 -4.32 1.64 -19.78
N ARG A 303 -3.72 0.62 -19.17
CA ARG A 303 -4.37 -0.68 -18.98
C ARG A 303 -5.64 -0.57 -18.15
N GLU A 304 -5.62 0.26 -17.12
CA GLU A 304 -6.79 0.51 -16.27
C GLU A 304 -7.90 1.22 -17.04
N LYS A 305 -7.55 2.17 -17.90
CA LYS A 305 -8.51 2.81 -18.83
C LYS A 305 -9.09 1.80 -19.81
N ASP A 306 -8.28 0.97 -20.44
CA ASP A 306 -8.73 -0.07 -21.38
C ASP A 306 -9.65 -1.09 -20.68
N LEU A 307 -9.32 -1.49 -19.44
CA LEU A 307 -10.16 -2.37 -18.63
C LEU A 307 -11.49 -1.72 -18.27
N LYS A 308 -11.48 -0.43 -17.97
CA LYS A 308 -12.70 0.34 -17.70
C LYS A 308 -13.57 0.43 -18.95
N ASP A 309 -12.99 0.74 -20.11
CA ASP A 309 -13.71 0.80 -21.38
C ASP A 309 -14.31 -0.58 -21.77
N LEU A 310 -13.58 -1.69 -21.54
CA LEU A 310 -14.11 -3.05 -21.73
C LEU A 310 -15.26 -3.38 -20.77
N ARG A 311 -15.16 -2.95 -19.51
CA ARG A 311 -16.24 -3.10 -18.53
C ARG A 311 -17.46 -2.30 -18.93
N ASP A 312 -17.28 -1.07 -19.40
CA ASP A 312 -18.37 -0.20 -19.87
C ASP A 312 -19.02 -0.77 -21.14
N GLN A 313 -18.24 -1.36 -22.06
CA GLN A 313 -18.77 -2.07 -23.24
C GLN A 313 -19.58 -3.31 -22.85
N LEU A 314 -19.14 -4.09 -21.85
CA LEU A 314 -19.91 -5.21 -21.30
C LEU A 314 -21.24 -4.73 -20.71
N ALA A 315 -21.21 -3.67 -19.90
CA ALA A 315 -22.42 -3.08 -19.32
C ALA A 315 -23.37 -2.51 -20.41
N LEU A 316 -22.83 -1.92 -21.48
CA LEU A 316 -23.63 -1.45 -22.62
C LEU A 316 -24.27 -2.61 -23.39
N LYS A 317 -23.56 -3.74 -23.50
CA LYS A 317 -24.04 -4.95 -24.16
C LYS A 317 -25.15 -5.62 -23.36
N GLU A 318 -25.00 -5.72 -22.03
CA GLU A 318 -26.07 -6.18 -21.14
C GLU A 318 -27.30 -5.27 -21.20
N ARG A 319 -27.12 -3.95 -21.40
CA ARG A 319 -28.23 -2.99 -21.54
C ARG A 319 -28.91 -3.01 -22.92
N ASN A 320 -28.16 -3.28 -23.99
CA ASN A 320 -28.69 -3.43 -25.35
C ASN A 320 -29.26 -4.83 -25.65
N GLU A 321 -29.01 -5.82 -24.78
CA GLU A 321 -29.63 -7.15 -24.84
C GLU A 321 -31.01 -7.21 -24.13
N GLY A 322 -31.63 -6.06 -23.84
CA GLY A 322 -32.99 -5.94 -23.32
C GLY A 322 -34.12 -6.26 -24.34
N GLY A 323 -33.84 -6.98 -25.43
CA GLY A 323 -34.81 -7.14 -26.52
C GLY A 323 -34.59 -8.31 -27.48
N HIS A 324 -33.81 -9.34 -27.11
CA HIS A 324 -33.83 -10.59 -27.86
C HIS A 324 -33.75 -11.77 -26.90
N GLU A 325 -34.68 -12.71 -27.08
CA GLU A 325 -34.74 -13.99 -26.38
C GLU A 325 -33.33 -14.56 -26.18
N LYS A 326 -32.95 -14.81 -24.92
CA LYS A 326 -31.78 -15.60 -24.55
C LYS A 326 -31.82 -16.90 -25.39
N PRO A 327 -30.94 -17.11 -26.38
CA PRO A 327 -30.79 -18.43 -26.94
C PRO A 327 -30.26 -19.29 -25.79
N ASN A 328 -30.97 -20.37 -25.46
CA ASN A 328 -30.56 -21.32 -24.44
C ASN A 328 -29.07 -21.63 -24.67
N PHE A 329 -28.23 -21.45 -23.64
CA PHE A 329 -26.78 -21.72 -23.71
C PHE A 329 -26.48 -23.11 -24.31
N TRP A 330 -27.39 -24.05 -24.05
CA TRP A 330 -27.46 -25.42 -24.57
C TRP A 330 -27.60 -25.53 -26.10
N GLU A 331 -28.08 -24.50 -26.78
CA GLU A 331 -28.27 -24.48 -28.23
C GLU A 331 -27.15 -23.79 -29.00
N SER A 332 -26.21 -23.13 -28.32
CA SER A 332 -25.09 -22.46 -28.98
C SER A 332 -24.21 -23.47 -29.73
N SER A 333 -23.86 -23.14 -30.98
CA SER A 333 -23.03 -24.00 -31.82
C SER A 333 -21.68 -24.35 -31.17
N GLY A 334 -21.16 -23.50 -30.29
CA GLY A 334 -19.96 -23.75 -29.50
C GLY A 334 -20.15 -24.85 -28.45
N PHE A 335 -21.26 -24.84 -27.72
CA PHE A 335 -21.57 -25.89 -26.75
C PHE A 335 -21.81 -27.25 -27.43
N LYS A 336 -22.53 -27.28 -28.55
CA LYS A 336 -22.72 -28.49 -29.37
C LYS A 336 -21.39 -29.06 -29.88
N MET A 337 -20.45 -28.21 -30.28
CA MET A 337 -19.09 -28.62 -30.68
C MET A 337 -18.30 -29.24 -29.52
N VAL A 338 -18.35 -28.63 -28.34
CA VAL A 338 -17.65 -29.15 -27.14
C VAL A 338 -18.23 -30.49 -26.69
N VAL A 339 -19.55 -30.65 -26.69
CA VAL A 339 -20.21 -31.93 -26.36
C VAL A 339 -19.90 -33.00 -27.41
N SER A 340 -19.92 -32.64 -28.70
CA SER A 340 -19.57 -33.55 -29.79
C SER A 340 -18.11 -34.02 -29.70
N MET A 341 -17.16 -33.11 -29.47
CA MET A 341 -15.74 -33.46 -29.27
C MET A 341 -15.53 -34.27 -27.99
N SER A 342 -16.22 -33.95 -26.90
CA SER A 342 -16.13 -34.71 -25.64
C SER A 342 -16.67 -36.14 -25.80
N MET A 343 -17.76 -36.32 -26.57
CA MET A 343 -18.30 -37.64 -26.90
C MET A 343 -17.38 -38.43 -27.83
N LEU A 344 -16.73 -37.79 -28.80
CA LEU A 344 -15.70 -38.39 -29.65
C LEU A 344 -14.50 -38.89 -28.83
N VAL A 345 -14.03 -38.09 -27.87
CA VAL A 345 -12.97 -38.49 -26.94
C VAL A 345 -13.42 -39.69 -26.11
N LEU A 346 -14.63 -39.68 -25.54
CA LEU A 346 -15.16 -40.81 -24.78
C LEU A 346 -15.30 -42.09 -25.61
N VAL A 347 -15.73 -41.99 -26.88
CA VAL A 347 -15.83 -43.14 -27.80
C VAL A 347 -14.44 -43.68 -28.16
N VAL A 348 -13.44 -42.81 -28.31
CA VAL A 348 -12.05 -43.24 -28.54
C VAL A 348 -11.46 -43.91 -27.31
N PHE A 349 -11.78 -43.44 -26.10
CA PHE A 349 -11.32 -44.05 -24.85
C PHE A 349 -12.06 -45.34 -24.48
N ALA A 350 -13.33 -45.50 -24.86
CA ALA A 350 -14.10 -46.73 -24.62
C ALA A 350 -13.77 -47.87 -25.62
N LYS A 351 -12.97 -47.58 -26.65
CA LYS A 351 -12.52 -48.54 -27.67
C LYS A 351 -11.07 -49.01 -27.48
N ARG A 352 -10.41 -48.55 -26.41
CA ARG A 352 -9.24 -49.20 -25.79
C ARG A 352 -9.73 -50.10 -24.68
#